data_AF-A0A1T1CGC0-F1
#
_entry.id   AF-A0A1T1CGC0-F1
#
_cell.length_a   1.000
_cell.length_b   1.000
_cell.length_c   1.000
_cell.angle_alpha   90.00
_cell.angle_beta   90.00
_cell.angle_gamma   90.00
#
_symmetry.space_group_name_H-M   'P 1'
#
loop_
_entity.id
_entity.type
_entity.pdbx_description
1 polymer ?
#
loop_
_entity_poly.entity_id
_entity_poly.type
_entity_poly.pdbx_seq_one_letter_code
_entity_poly.pdbx_strand_id
1 'polypeptide(L)'
;MRVIYTFHPTILSREWVKPDFQQWFLRKSIKDALRFYSEVYFYTNDEFAKQIKDIQGIHIIIQEPRPFDKELWAMPKIFAYEAQNTPFLFLDLDVILGHQPEFDSVLVESIDNGAFFKESYRQAEKHHTHAFNMGVYGCKDLIFNAEFCKKAHQFIAENYQKFAKKGILRFMPIYFEQLMLAETLKEFNLEPKLIESSNYVHLKNQKWDLETYNKMLKK
;
A
#
# COMPACT_ATOMS: atom_id res chain seq x y z
N MET A 1 16.79 2.67 7.03
CA MET A 1 15.46 2.79 6.39
C MET A 1 14.60 1.69 6.96
N ARG A 2 13.40 2.03 7.43
CA ARG A 2 12.45 1.06 8.00
C ARG A 2 11.52 0.52 6.92
N VAL A 3 11.04 -0.70 7.08
CA VAL A 3 9.91 -1.22 6.31
C VAL A 3 8.64 -1.07 7.14
N ILE A 4 7.56 -0.63 6.50
CA ILE A 4 6.26 -0.51 7.13
C ILE A 4 5.21 -1.31 6.36
N TYR A 5 4.33 -1.94 7.11
CA TYR A 5 3.13 -2.60 6.60
C TYR A 5 1.91 -2.00 7.28
N THR A 6 0.77 -2.10 6.61
CA THR A 6 -0.53 -1.76 7.21
C THR A 6 -1.52 -2.89 7.08
N PHE A 7 -2.37 -3.07 8.09
CA PHE A 7 -3.54 -3.92 7.94
C PHE A 7 -4.46 -3.42 6.83
N HIS A 8 -4.89 -4.34 5.96
CA HIS A 8 -5.90 -4.08 4.94
C HIS A 8 -7.09 -5.04 5.13
N PRO A 9 -8.27 -4.55 5.53
CA PRO A 9 -9.42 -5.42 5.77
C PRO A 9 -9.88 -6.18 4.53
N THR A 10 -9.58 -5.70 3.31
CA THR A 10 -10.08 -6.33 2.07
C THR A 10 -9.06 -7.21 1.33
N ILE A 11 -7.78 -7.28 1.75
CA ILE A 11 -6.86 -8.29 1.17
C ILE A 11 -7.33 -9.69 1.57
N LEU A 12 -7.86 -9.84 2.78
CA LEU A 12 -8.43 -11.09 3.29
C LEU A 12 -9.80 -11.45 2.67
N SER A 13 -10.38 -10.57 1.85
CA SER A 13 -11.72 -10.76 1.26
C SER A 13 -11.70 -10.94 -0.26
N ARG A 14 -10.52 -11.05 -0.90
CA ARG A 14 -10.45 -11.31 -2.34
C ARG A 14 -10.81 -12.77 -2.61
N GLU A 15 -12.03 -13.01 -3.11
CA GLU A 15 -12.62 -14.33 -3.42
C GLU A 15 -11.75 -15.24 -4.32
N TRP A 16 -10.79 -14.67 -5.02
CA TRP A 16 -9.97 -15.32 -6.04
C TRP A 16 -8.76 -16.07 -5.47
N VAL A 17 -8.47 -15.93 -4.17
CA VAL A 17 -7.31 -16.53 -3.51
C VAL A 17 -7.74 -17.17 -2.19
N LYS A 18 -7.38 -18.44 -1.96
CA LYS A 18 -7.72 -19.16 -0.73
C LYS A 18 -7.14 -18.46 0.51
N PRO A 19 -7.88 -18.38 1.63
CA PRO A 19 -7.42 -17.72 2.86
C PRO A 19 -6.05 -18.20 3.36
N ASP A 20 -5.81 -19.51 3.33
CA ASP A 20 -4.53 -20.10 3.79
C ASP A 20 -3.32 -19.56 3.00
N PHE A 21 -3.51 -19.25 1.72
CA PHE A 21 -2.44 -18.74 0.88
C PHE A 21 -2.25 -17.24 1.00
N GLN A 22 -3.31 -16.48 1.27
CA GLN A 22 -3.16 -15.09 1.67
C GLN A 22 -2.33 -15.01 2.96
N GLN A 23 -2.59 -15.89 3.93
CA GLN A 23 -1.81 -15.98 5.16
C GLN A 23 -0.37 -16.44 4.93
N TRP A 24 -0.16 -17.43 4.06
CA TRP A 24 1.18 -17.85 3.66
C TRP A 24 1.94 -16.70 2.99
N PHE A 25 1.31 -15.99 2.05
CA PHE A 25 1.95 -14.92 1.29
C PHE A 25 2.29 -13.73 2.18
N LEU A 26 1.36 -13.31 3.05
CA LEU A 26 1.60 -12.31 4.09
C LEU A 26 2.85 -12.66 4.92
N ARG A 27 2.90 -13.89 5.45
CA ARG A 27 4.03 -14.36 6.26
C ARG A 27 5.31 -14.39 5.46
N LYS A 28 5.24 -14.77 4.18
CA LYS A 28 6.38 -14.81 3.27
C LYS A 28 6.90 -13.40 2.97
N SER A 29 6.01 -12.45 2.72
CA SER A 29 6.32 -11.03 2.54
C SER A 29 7.11 -10.48 3.73
N ILE A 30 6.56 -10.64 4.93
CA ILE A 30 7.19 -10.14 6.17
C ILE A 30 8.57 -10.78 6.38
N LYS A 31 8.67 -12.10 6.22
CA LYS A 31 9.95 -12.82 6.33
C LYS A 31 10.95 -12.38 5.26
N ASP A 32 10.49 -12.03 4.06
CA ASP A 32 11.35 -11.53 3.00
C ASP A 32 11.91 -10.14 3.35
N ALA A 33 11.08 -9.23 3.86
CA ALA A 33 11.54 -7.93 4.36
C ALA A 33 12.58 -8.07 5.49
N LEU A 34 12.35 -8.99 6.44
CA LEU A 34 13.28 -9.25 7.55
C LEU A 34 14.67 -9.77 7.11
N ARG A 35 14.82 -10.25 5.87
CA ARG A 35 16.14 -10.63 5.31
C ARG A 35 17.01 -9.42 5.01
N PHE A 36 16.39 -8.26 4.74
CA PHE A 36 17.07 -7.07 4.23
C PHE A 36 16.99 -5.89 5.22
N TYR A 37 16.02 -5.89 6.12
CA TYR A 37 15.75 -4.78 7.03
C TYR A 37 15.67 -5.24 8.48
N SER A 38 16.42 -4.56 9.36
CA SER A 38 16.38 -4.76 10.81
C SER A 38 15.19 -4.07 11.49
N GLU A 39 14.55 -3.14 10.79
CA GLU A 39 13.44 -2.33 11.30
C GLU A 39 12.19 -2.58 10.46
N VAL A 40 11.35 -3.53 10.90
CA VAL A 40 10.07 -3.87 10.24
C VAL A 40 8.92 -3.56 11.18
N TYR A 41 8.07 -2.62 10.79
CA TYR A 41 6.93 -2.14 11.58
C TYR A 41 5.62 -2.54 10.93
N PHE A 42 4.64 -2.89 11.76
CA PHE A 42 3.32 -3.30 11.32
C PHE A 42 2.27 -2.43 12.02
N TYR A 43 1.65 -1.52 11.27
CA TYR A 43 0.58 -0.65 11.73
C TYR A 43 -0.76 -1.37 11.55
N THR A 44 -1.42 -1.73 12.65
CA THR A 44 -2.55 -2.67 12.61
C THR A 44 -3.53 -2.45 13.76
N ASN A 45 -4.67 -3.17 13.72
CA ASN A 45 -5.57 -3.34 14.85
C ASN A 45 -5.22 -4.60 15.67
N ASP A 46 -5.91 -4.76 16.81
CA ASP A 46 -5.73 -5.89 17.73
C ASP A 46 -6.05 -7.25 17.11
N GLU A 47 -7.05 -7.32 16.23
CA GLU A 47 -7.47 -8.56 15.60
C GLU A 47 -6.36 -9.14 14.73
N PHE A 48 -5.80 -8.30 13.86
CA PHE A 48 -4.77 -8.73 12.93
C PHE A 48 -3.39 -8.85 13.61
N ALA A 49 -3.12 -8.06 14.65
CA ALA A 49 -1.93 -8.22 15.50
C ALA A 49 -1.82 -9.66 16.05
N LYS A 50 -2.93 -10.28 16.45
CA LYS A 50 -2.95 -11.67 16.94
C LYS A 50 -2.51 -12.69 15.89
N GLN A 51 -2.63 -12.39 14.60
CA GLN A 51 -2.31 -13.31 13.50
C GLN A 51 -0.80 -13.35 13.15
N ILE A 52 -0.09 -12.27 13.48
CA ILE A 52 1.33 -12.07 13.14
C ILE A 52 2.25 -12.00 14.37
N LYS A 53 1.69 -12.04 15.59
CA LYS A 53 2.45 -11.94 16.85
C LYS A 53 3.53 -13.02 17.05
N ASP A 54 3.42 -14.15 16.36
CA ASP A 54 4.39 -15.24 16.40
C ASP A 54 5.64 -14.97 15.53
N ILE A 55 5.58 -13.97 14.65
CA ILE A 55 6.72 -13.59 13.81
C ILE A 55 7.70 -12.77 14.66
N GLN A 56 8.92 -13.26 14.81
CA GLN A 56 9.99 -12.56 15.51
C GLN A 56 10.61 -11.46 14.64
N GLY A 57 11.11 -10.40 15.27
CA GLY A 57 11.84 -9.32 14.59
C GLY A 57 10.96 -8.20 14.00
N ILE A 58 9.64 -8.23 14.23
CA ILE A 58 8.73 -7.15 13.84
C ILE A 58 8.30 -6.31 15.05
N HIS A 59 7.99 -5.05 14.79
CA HIS A 59 7.38 -4.13 15.74
C HIS A 59 5.90 -3.97 15.40
N ILE A 60 5.00 -4.32 16.32
CA ILE A 60 3.56 -4.14 16.13
C ILE A 60 3.14 -2.81 16.75
N ILE A 61 2.54 -1.94 15.94
CA ILE A 61 1.97 -0.67 16.37
C ILE A 61 0.45 -0.80 16.25
N ILE A 62 -0.24 -0.77 17.39
CA ILE A 62 -1.69 -0.73 17.40
C ILE A 62 -2.13 0.68 17.02
N GLN A 63 -2.50 0.81 15.76
CA GLN A 63 -3.18 1.97 15.23
C GLN A 63 -4.63 1.57 15.10
N GLU A 64 -5.40 1.78 16.18
CA GLU A 64 -6.83 1.60 16.08
C GLU A 64 -7.33 2.44 14.91
N PRO A 65 -8.06 1.84 13.96
CA PRO A 65 -8.70 2.64 12.95
C PRO A 65 -9.59 3.61 13.71
N ARG A 66 -9.29 4.93 13.64
CA ARG A 66 -10.34 5.94 13.86
C ARG A 66 -11.56 5.41 13.12
N PRO A 67 -12.77 5.40 13.69
CA PRO A 67 -13.93 4.85 13.01
C PRO A 67 -14.07 5.53 11.64
N PHE A 68 -13.59 4.84 10.61
CA PHE A 68 -13.52 5.31 9.24
C PHE A 68 -14.26 4.26 8.41
N ASP A 69 -14.90 4.74 7.35
CA ASP A 69 -15.66 3.89 6.46
C ASP A 69 -14.73 2.83 5.85
N LYS A 70 -15.13 1.55 5.91
CA LYS A 70 -14.34 0.43 5.36
C LYS A 70 -14.05 0.59 3.87
N GLU A 71 -14.84 1.39 3.16
CA GLU A 71 -14.59 1.75 1.76
C GLU A 71 -13.35 2.65 1.57
N LEU A 72 -12.88 3.34 2.63
CA LEU A 72 -11.64 4.13 2.64
C LEU A 72 -10.41 3.28 2.93
N TRP A 73 -10.25 2.19 2.19
CA TRP A 73 -9.28 1.13 2.48
C TRP A 73 -7.80 1.56 2.48
N ALA A 74 -7.43 2.63 1.77
CA ALA A 74 -6.06 3.17 1.78
C ALA A 74 -5.80 4.13 2.96
N MET A 75 -6.82 4.47 3.76
CA MET A 75 -6.67 5.45 4.84
C MET A 75 -5.66 5.02 5.93
N PRO A 76 -5.63 3.74 6.37
CA PRO A 76 -4.57 3.24 7.25
C PRO A 76 -3.16 3.49 6.71
N LYS A 77 -2.97 3.37 5.39
CA LYS A 77 -1.68 3.60 4.74
C LYS A 77 -1.25 5.05 4.90
N ILE A 78 -2.15 6.00 4.63
CA ILE A 78 -1.86 7.44 4.82
C ILE A 78 -1.45 7.74 6.25
N PHE A 79 -2.16 7.18 7.24
CA PHE A 79 -1.77 7.35 8.64
C PHE A 79 -0.43 6.71 8.98
N ALA A 80 -0.12 5.55 8.41
CA ALA A 80 1.19 4.95 8.57
C ALA A 80 2.26 5.83 7.92
N TYR A 81 2.05 6.37 6.71
CA TYR A 81 3.01 7.27 6.05
C TYR A 81 3.26 8.53 6.88
N GLU A 82 2.19 9.14 7.41
CA GLU A 82 2.24 10.33 8.26
C GLU A 82 3.02 10.10 9.56
N ALA A 83 2.96 8.90 10.13
CA ALA A 83 3.67 8.54 11.36
C ALA A 83 5.20 8.40 11.19
N GLN A 84 5.73 8.47 9.95
CA GLN A 84 7.15 8.25 9.71
C GLN A 84 7.98 9.52 9.89
N ASN A 85 9.04 9.40 10.67
CA ASN A 85 10.02 10.45 10.95
C ASN A 85 11.43 10.13 10.44
N THR A 86 11.60 9.01 9.72
CA THR A 86 12.84 8.59 9.06
C THR A 86 12.47 7.97 7.71
N PRO A 87 13.41 7.89 6.75
CA PRO A 87 13.18 7.20 5.49
C PRO A 87 12.59 5.80 5.66
N PHE A 88 11.60 5.47 4.82
CA PHE A 88 10.84 4.24 4.93
C PHE A 88 10.50 3.61 3.57
N LEU A 89 10.12 2.34 3.62
CA LEU A 89 9.56 1.57 2.52
C LEU A 89 8.26 0.91 2.99
N PHE A 90 7.14 1.32 2.41
CA PHE A 90 5.86 0.65 2.54
C PHE A 90 5.75 -0.52 1.55
N LEU A 91 5.18 -1.62 2.04
CA LEU A 91 4.82 -2.78 1.25
C LEU A 91 3.36 -3.17 1.52
N ASP A 92 2.60 -3.41 0.46
CA ASP A 92 1.33 -4.12 0.57
C ASP A 92 1.58 -5.56 1.07
N LEU A 93 0.57 -6.16 1.69
CA LEU A 93 0.66 -7.50 2.29
C LEU A 93 0.88 -8.61 1.25
N ASP A 94 0.63 -8.30 -0.02
CA ASP A 94 0.74 -9.18 -1.16
C ASP A 94 1.94 -8.85 -2.06
N VAL A 95 3.02 -8.31 -1.46
CA VAL A 95 4.32 -8.05 -2.08
C VAL A 95 5.47 -8.89 -1.49
N ILE A 96 6.31 -9.50 -2.32
CA ILE A 96 7.64 -10.05 -1.96
C ILE A 96 8.70 -9.27 -2.74
N LEU A 97 9.71 -8.74 -2.05
CA LEU A 97 10.71 -7.83 -2.63
C LEU A 97 11.82 -8.55 -3.36
N GLY A 98 12.33 -9.65 -2.79
CA GLY A 98 13.47 -10.42 -3.28
C GLY A 98 14.84 -9.73 -3.14
N HIS A 99 14.87 -8.40 -3.03
CA HIS A 99 16.06 -7.56 -2.88
C HIS A 99 15.71 -6.20 -2.24
N GLN A 100 16.72 -5.47 -1.79
CA GLN A 100 16.54 -4.08 -1.32
C GLN A 100 16.54 -3.11 -2.52
N PRO A 101 15.45 -2.37 -2.79
CA PRO A 101 15.42 -1.40 -3.88
C PRO A 101 16.29 -0.18 -3.56
N GLU A 102 17.01 0.30 -4.57
CA GLU A 102 17.80 1.53 -4.51
C GLU A 102 17.05 2.70 -5.17
N PHE A 103 16.86 3.80 -4.43
CA PHE A 103 16.19 5.02 -4.88
C PHE A 103 16.67 6.23 -4.08
N ASP A 104 16.60 7.45 -4.63
CA ASP A 104 17.18 8.64 -3.99
C ASP A 104 16.16 9.44 -3.16
N SER A 105 14.95 9.65 -3.69
CA SER A 105 13.91 10.46 -3.04
C SER A 105 12.61 9.67 -2.83
N VAL A 106 11.90 9.36 -3.92
CA VAL A 106 10.63 8.63 -3.88
C VAL A 106 10.73 7.38 -4.77
N LEU A 107 10.16 6.27 -4.30
CA LEU A 107 10.01 5.01 -5.03
C LEU A 107 8.53 4.67 -5.11
N VAL A 108 8.08 4.24 -6.28
CA VAL A 108 6.72 3.72 -6.51
C VAL A 108 6.79 2.39 -7.26
N GLU A 109 5.74 1.59 -7.19
CA GLU A 109 5.72 0.29 -7.85
C GLU A 109 5.70 0.45 -9.37
N SER A 110 4.69 1.13 -9.89
CA SER A 110 4.49 1.29 -11.33
C SER A 110 3.56 2.44 -11.63
N ILE A 111 3.54 2.89 -12.88
CA ILE A 111 2.48 3.77 -13.38
C ILE A 111 1.17 2.96 -13.42
N ASP A 112 0.12 3.45 -12.77
CA ASP A 112 -1.18 2.82 -12.77
C ASP A 112 -1.97 3.21 -14.03
N ASN A 113 -2.34 2.20 -14.81
CA ASN A 113 -3.18 2.30 -16.01
C ASN A 113 -4.36 1.32 -15.96
N GLY A 114 -4.64 0.75 -14.78
CA GLY A 114 -5.60 -0.32 -14.57
C GLY A 114 -7.05 0.09 -14.82
N ALA A 115 -7.92 -0.89 -15.07
CA ALA A 115 -9.35 -0.64 -15.29
C ALA A 115 -10.04 -0.02 -14.07
N PHE A 116 -9.66 -0.44 -12.86
CA PHE A 116 -10.21 0.12 -11.62
C PHE A 116 -9.77 1.58 -11.40
N PHE A 117 -8.54 1.90 -11.75
CA PHE A 117 -8.03 3.27 -11.81
C PHE A 117 -8.86 4.11 -12.79
N LYS A 118 -9.00 3.65 -14.04
CA LYS A 118 -9.80 4.34 -15.08
C LYS A 118 -11.25 4.56 -14.67
N GLU A 119 -11.87 3.57 -14.04
CA GLU A 119 -13.24 3.67 -13.55
C GLU A 119 -13.35 4.63 -12.37
N SER A 120 -12.42 4.57 -11.42
CA SER A 120 -12.35 5.55 -10.32
C SER A 120 -12.34 6.97 -10.87
N TYR A 121 -11.46 7.21 -11.86
CA TYR A 121 -11.31 8.49 -12.57
C TYR A 121 -12.59 9.00 -13.23
N ARG A 122 -13.28 8.11 -13.95
CA ARG A 122 -14.55 8.42 -14.60
C ARG A 122 -15.60 8.86 -13.58
N GLN A 123 -15.60 8.26 -12.40
CA GLN A 123 -16.61 8.50 -11.36
C GLN A 123 -16.45 9.85 -10.63
N ALA A 124 -15.23 10.40 -10.52
CA ALA A 124 -15.03 11.71 -9.89
C ALA A 124 -14.69 12.87 -10.83
N GLU A 125 -14.88 12.69 -12.15
CA GLU A 125 -14.88 13.80 -13.14
C GLU A 125 -13.57 14.62 -13.16
N LYS A 126 -12.42 14.00 -12.87
CA LYS A 126 -11.10 14.66 -12.87
C LYS A 126 -10.28 14.29 -14.11
N HIS A 127 -9.50 15.25 -14.62
CA HIS A 127 -8.55 15.05 -15.72
C HIS A 127 -7.10 15.06 -15.20
N HIS A 128 -6.48 13.88 -15.07
CA HIS A 128 -5.03 13.78 -14.86
C HIS A 128 -4.40 12.79 -15.84
N THR A 129 -3.09 12.92 -16.05
CA THR A 129 -2.36 12.19 -17.08
C THR A 129 -2.00 10.77 -16.64
N HIS A 130 -1.72 10.54 -15.35
CA HIS A 130 -1.42 9.23 -14.77
C HIS A 130 -1.50 9.26 -13.24
N ALA A 131 -1.46 8.09 -12.60
CA ALA A 131 -1.17 7.92 -11.18
C ALA A 131 -0.17 6.77 -10.98
N PHE A 132 0.17 6.49 -9.73
CA PHE A 132 1.13 5.45 -9.38
C PHE A 132 0.50 4.39 -8.49
N ASN A 133 0.76 3.13 -8.81
CA ASN A 133 0.47 2.03 -7.92
C ASN A 133 1.43 2.10 -6.73
N MET A 134 0.87 2.10 -5.52
CA MET A 134 1.61 2.26 -4.27
C MET A 134 1.69 0.96 -3.45
N GLY A 135 1.52 -0.20 -4.10
CA GLY A 135 1.77 -1.49 -3.44
C GLY A 135 3.23 -1.64 -2.97
N VAL A 136 4.13 -0.91 -3.61
CA VAL A 136 5.44 -0.53 -3.06
C VAL A 136 5.55 0.98 -3.08
N TYR A 137 5.83 1.58 -1.92
CA TYR A 137 6.05 3.01 -1.80
C TYR A 137 7.24 3.30 -0.89
N GLY A 138 8.33 3.81 -1.45
CA GLY A 138 9.51 4.23 -0.67
C GLY A 138 9.60 5.74 -0.61
N CYS A 139 9.98 6.27 0.54
CA CYS A 139 10.14 7.71 0.72
C CYS A 139 11.33 8.05 1.61
N LYS A 140 12.25 8.85 1.06
CA LYS A 140 13.39 9.45 1.75
C LYS A 140 13.19 10.95 1.97
N ASP A 141 12.37 11.61 1.14
CA ASP A 141 11.99 13.02 1.30
C ASP A 141 10.77 13.16 2.22
N LEU A 142 11.04 13.39 3.50
CA LEU A 142 9.98 13.48 4.52
C LEU A 142 9.17 14.78 4.46
N ILE A 143 9.72 15.85 3.85
CA ILE A 143 8.99 17.10 3.64
C ILE A 143 7.91 16.87 2.58
N PHE A 144 8.30 16.23 1.48
CA PHE A 144 7.36 15.76 0.46
C PHE A 144 6.28 14.85 1.08
N ASN A 145 6.69 13.85 1.87
CA ASN A 145 5.74 12.89 2.46
C ASN A 145 4.72 13.58 3.38
N ALA A 146 5.16 14.56 4.18
CA ALA A 146 4.28 15.31 5.07
C ALA A 146 3.23 16.11 4.26
N GLU A 147 3.64 16.79 3.19
CA GLU A 147 2.70 17.54 2.34
C GLU A 147 1.74 16.61 1.58
N PHE A 148 2.24 15.47 1.07
CA PHE A 148 1.40 14.45 0.45
C PHE A 148 0.33 13.93 1.42
N CYS A 149 0.71 13.54 2.65
CA CYS A 149 -0.24 13.05 3.64
C CYS A 149 -1.28 14.11 4.03
N LYS A 150 -0.84 15.37 4.20
CA LYS A 150 -1.72 16.51 4.47
C LYS A 150 -2.75 16.72 3.35
N LYS A 151 -2.32 16.70 2.08
CA LYS A 151 -3.21 16.81 0.92
C LYS A 151 -4.20 15.64 0.84
N ALA A 152 -3.75 14.41 1.12
CA ALA A 152 -4.63 13.25 1.17
C ALA A 152 -5.73 13.41 2.23
N HIS A 153 -5.38 13.83 3.45
CA HIS A 153 -6.36 14.11 4.52
C HIS A 153 -7.34 15.22 4.14
N GLN A 154 -6.83 16.31 3.57
CA GLN A 154 -7.67 17.43 3.12
C GLN A 154 -8.67 16.98 2.05
N PHE A 155 -8.21 16.21 1.05
CA PHE A 155 -9.07 15.67 0.01
C PHE A 155 -10.20 14.82 0.59
N ILE A 156 -9.88 13.96 1.57
CA ILE A 156 -10.88 13.13 2.24
C ILE A 156 -11.91 14.00 2.96
N ALA A 157 -11.47 14.94 3.78
CA ALA A 157 -12.34 15.83 4.56
C ALA A 157 -13.31 16.62 3.66
N GLU A 158 -12.82 17.16 2.54
CA GLU A 158 -13.59 17.99 1.63
C GLU A 158 -14.58 17.19 0.76
N ASN A 159 -14.25 15.93 0.44
CA ASN A 159 -14.98 15.18 -0.59
C ASN A 159 -15.80 13.99 -0.04
N TYR A 160 -15.60 13.59 1.22
CA TYR A 160 -16.25 12.40 1.80
C TYR A 160 -17.77 12.40 1.59
N GLN A 161 -18.44 13.48 2.00
CA GLN A 161 -19.90 13.58 1.92
C GLN A 161 -20.41 13.54 0.46
N LYS A 162 -19.65 14.10 -0.48
CA LYS A 162 -19.99 14.07 -1.91
C LYS A 162 -19.90 12.65 -2.46
N PHE A 163 -18.84 11.92 -2.13
CA PHE A 163 -18.63 10.53 -2.57
C PHE A 163 -19.63 9.56 -1.92
N ALA A 164 -19.88 9.72 -0.62
CA ALA A 164 -20.83 8.91 0.13
C ALA A 164 -22.26 9.07 -0.42
N LYS A 165 -22.73 10.31 -0.65
CA LYS A 165 -24.06 10.58 -1.25
C LYS A 165 -24.24 9.97 -2.64
N LYS A 166 -23.15 9.86 -3.41
CA LYS A 166 -23.15 9.25 -4.75
C LYS A 166 -23.00 7.72 -4.71
N GLY A 167 -22.73 7.10 -3.56
CA GLY A 167 -22.50 5.65 -3.45
C GLY A 167 -21.22 5.17 -4.12
N ILE A 168 -20.20 6.03 -4.22
CA ILE A 168 -18.93 5.81 -4.93
C ILE A 168 -17.71 5.90 -4.03
N LEU A 169 -17.89 5.81 -2.71
CA LEU A 169 -16.83 6.04 -1.72
C LEU A 169 -15.67 5.03 -1.88
N ARG A 170 -15.94 3.78 -2.30
CA ARG A 170 -14.94 2.76 -2.66
C ARG A 170 -13.89 3.18 -3.70
N PHE A 171 -14.17 4.21 -4.51
CA PHE A 171 -13.24 4.73 -5.53
C PHE A 171 -12.36 5.86 -4.99
N MET A 172 -12.73 6.47 -3.87
CA MET A 172 -12.01 7.58 -3.24
C MET A 172 -10.54 7.25 -2.88
N PRO A 173 -10.20 6.04 -2.42
CA PRO A 173 -8.81 5.65 -2.14
C PRO A 173 -7.82 5.87 -3.28
N ILE A 174 -8.21 5.56 -4.51
CA ILE A 174 -7.35 5.77 -5.68
C ILE A 174 -6.99 7.25 -5.84
N TYR A 175 -7.92 8.16 -5.49
CA TYR A 175 -7.67 9.59 -5.56
C TYR A 175 -6.67 10.06 -4.52
N PHE A 176 -6.89 9.74 -3.26
CA PHE A 176 -6.05 10.31 -2.20
C PHE A 176 -4.72 9.57 -2.02
N GLU A 177 -4.64 8.29 -2.38
CA GLU A 177 -3.40 7.51 -2.32
C GLU A 177 -2.59 7.78 -3.59
N GLN A 178 -3.12 7.45 -4.77
CA GLN A 178 -2.32 7.32 -5.99
C GLN A 178 -2.26 8.61 -6.81
N LEU A 179 -3.40 9.27 -7.01
CA LEU A 179 -3.44 10.51 -7.79
C LEU A 179 -2.79 11.67 -7.04
N MET A 180 -3.16 11.87 -5.77
CA MET A 180 -2.57 12.93 -4.94
C MET A 180 -1.05 12.79 -4.84
N LEU A 181 -0.52 11.56 -4.85
CA LEU A 181 0.93 11.33 -4.94
C LEU A 181 1.50 11.94 -6.22
N ALA A 182 0.90 11.62 -7.39
CA ALA A 182 1.36 12.14 -8.68
C ALA A 182 1.24 13.68 -8.77
N GLU A 183 0.17 14.27 -8.25
CA GLU A 183 0.02 15.73 -8.16
C GLU A 183 1.11 16.35 -7.28
N THR A 184 1.34 15.79 -6.09
CA THR A 184 2.33 16.32 -5.15
C THR A 184 3.75 16.18 -5.69
N LEU A 185 4.07 15.08 -6.37
CA LEU A 185 5.38 14.87 -7.02
C LEU A 185 5.66 15.98 -8.03
N LYS A 186 4.66 16.32 -8.85
CA LYS A 186 4.75 17.40 -9.83
C LYS A 186 4.98 18.77 -9.17
N GLU A 187 4.30 19.06 -8.07
CA GLU A 187 4.47 20.32 -7.33
C GLU A 187 5.87 20.45 -6.71
N PHE A 188 6.46 19.34 -6.26
CA PHE A 188 7.81 19.29 -5.71
C PHE A 188 8.90 19.16 -6.79
N ASN A 189 8.51 19.04 -8.06
CA ASN A 189 9.43 18.76 -9.18
C ASN A 189 10.29 17.51 -8.92
N LEU A 190 9.66 16.45 -8.41
CA LEU A 190 10.27 15.16 -8.11
C LEU A 190 9.80 14.11 -9.12
N GLU A 191 10.76 13.38 -9.68
CA GLU A 191 10.50 12.20 -10.50
C GLU A 191 10.71 10.94 -9.64
N PRO A 192 9.67 10.11 -9.43
CA PRO A 192 9.81 8.90 -8.63
C PRO A 192 10.57 7.82 -9.39
N LYS A 193 11.38 7.02 -8.69
CA LYS A 193 11.92 5.79 -9.25
C LYS A 193 10.84 4.70 -9.29
N LEU A 194 10.79 3.93 -10.37
CA LEU A 194 9.97 2.72 -10.46
C LEU A 194 10.75 1.51 -9.93
N ILE A 195 10.07 0.57 -9.28
CA ILE A 195 10.72 -0.68 -8.87
C ILE A 195 11.16 -1.50 -10.10
N GLU A 196 12.36 -2.08 -10.02
CA GLU A 196 12.86 -2.96 -11.08
C GLU A 196 12.20 -4.34 -10.99
N SER A 197 11.69 -4.83 -12.12
CA SER A 197 10.82 -6.01 -12.18
C SER A 197 11.53 -7.36 -12.02
N SER A 198 12.86 -7.39 -11.98
CA SER A 198 13.65 -8.63 -12.13
C SER A 198 13.61 -9.57 -10.91
N ASN A 199 13.21 -9.10 -9.72
CA ASN A 199 13.16 -9.93 -8.49
C ASN A 199 11.97 -9.63 -7.57
N TYR A 200 11.02 -8.82 -8.03
CA TYR A 200 9.83 -8.38 -7.29
C TYR A 200 8.59 -9.21 -7.66
N VAL A 201 7.81 -9.62 -6.67
CA VAL A 201 6.54 -10.35 -6.88
C VAL A 201 5.41 -9.61 -6.17
N HIS A 202 4.48 -9.06 -6.96
CA HIS A 202 3.15 -8.68 -6.48
C HIS A 202 2.17 -9.80 -6.80
N LEU A 203 1.44 -10.30 -5.80
CA LEU A 203 0.44 -11.34 -5.98
C LEU A 203 -0.56 -11.01 -7.10
N LYS A 204 -1.07 -9.77 -7.14
CA LYS A 204 -2.08 -9.35 -8.13
C LYS A 204 -1.58 -9.38 -9.58
N ASN A 205 -0.28 -9.35 -9.80
CA ASN A 205 0.32 -9.30 -11.14
C ASN A 205 0.66 -10.70 -11.69
N GLN A 206 0.38 -11.76 -10.94
CA GLN A 206 0.70 -13.14 -11.31
C GLN A 206 -0.57 -13.93 -11.67
N LYS A 207 -0.46 -14.83 -12.66
CA LYS A 207 -1.48 -15.87 -12.88
C LYS A 207 -1.18 -17.03 -11.93
N TRP A 208 -2.10 -17.28 -11.01
CA TRP A 208 -1.99 -18.38 -10.05
C TRP A 208 -2.82 -19.56 -10.55
N ASP A 209 -2.17 -20.59 -11.08
CA ASP A 209 -2.81 -21.89 -11.23
C ASP A 209 -2.66 -22.70 -9.92
N LEU A 210 -3.50 -23.74 -9.79
CA LEU A 210 -3.52 -24.60 -8.61
C LEU A 210 -2.18 -25.34 -8.42
N GLU A 211 -1.44 -25.58 -9.50
CA GLU A 211 -0.13 -26.23 -9.47
C GLU A 211 0.94 -25.32 -8.85
N THR A 212 1.00 -24.05 -9.27
CA THR A 212 1.88 -23.01 -8.74
C THR A 212 1.59 -22.77 -7.26
N TYR A 213 0.31 -22.70 -6.89
CA TYR A 213 -0.14 -22.63 -5.50
C TYR A 213 0.42 -23.80 -4.66
N ASN A 214 0.21 -25.04 -5.13
CA ASN A 214 0.64 -26.24 -4.42
C ASN A 214 2.16 -26.37 -4.34
N LYS A 215 2.89 -25.90 -5.36
CA LYS A 215 4.36 -25.89 -5.39
C LYS A 215 4.94 -24.87 -4.40
N MET A 216 4.28 -23.72 -4.25
CA MET A 216 4.69 -22.66 -3.31
C MET A 216 4.44 -23.04 -1.85
N LEU A 217 3.32 -23.71 -1.53
CA LEU A 217 3.04 -24.17 -0.17
C LEU A 217 3.96 -25.31 0.32
N LYS A 218 4.58 -26.05 -0.60
CA LYS A 218 5.47 -27.17 -0.28
C LYS A 218 6.94 -26.77 -0.11
N LYS A 219 7.27 -25.48 -0.25
CA LYS A 219 8.63 -24.91 -0.10
C LYS A 219 8.69 -23.96 1.09
#